data_AF-A0A0H5BHR5-F1
#
_entry.id   AF-A0A0H5BHR5-F1
#
_cell.length_a   1.000
_cell.length_b   1.000
_cell.length_c   1.000
_cell.angle_alpha   90.00
_cell.angle_beta   90.00
_cell.angle_gamma   90.00
#
_symmetry.space_group_name_H-M   'P 1'
#
loop_
_entity.id
_entity.type
_entity.pdbx_description
1 polymer ?
#
loop_
_entity_poly.entity_id
_entity_poly.type
_entity_poly.pdbx_seq_one_letter_code
_entity_poly.pdbx_strand_id
1 'polypeptide(L)'
;MWNDKSKNNELKIFQIFYTNLHDNKKINQITIYSYEKSSMLRFAKKKISNIYKNKQIKIIKILKLKTRSKYRLFTVGLWVFYKLKYRNTKSYFEINDINIPNAINQIIQLCQSYYHAKSSTFGISKIKILNYNFIRKSEIIQYNQNILTLPLFR
;
A
#
# COMPACT_ATOMS: atom_id res chain seq x y z
N MET A 1 19.23 18.71 19.35
CA MET A 1 18.91 17.95 18.13
C MET A 1 18.34 16.61 18.53
N TRP A 2 17.03 16.40 18.38
CA TRP A 2 16.42 15.09 18.65
C TRP A 2 16.90 14.13 17.56
N ASN A 3 17.74 13.18 17.95
CA ASN A 3 18.24 12.13 17.08
C ASN A 3 17.10 11.12 16.89
N ASP A 4 16.29 11.36 15.86
CA ASP A 4 15.11 10.56 15.55
C ASP A 4 15.53 9.20 14.94
N LYS A 5 15.98 8.28 15.81
CA LYS A 5 16.34 6.89 15.47
C LYS A 5 15.12 6.05 15.06
N SER A 6 13.92 6.63 15.03
CA SER A 6 12.65 5.99 14.64
C SER A 6 12.52 5.72 13.13
N LYS A 7 13.42 6.25 12.28
CA LYS A 7 13.30 6.24 10.81
C LYS A 7 13.53 4.90 10.08
N ASN A 8 13.83 3.80 10.76
CA ASN A 8 14.36 2.62 10.04
C ASN A 8 13.35 1.65 9.41
N ASN A 9 12.04 1.85 9.57
CA ASN A 9 11.02 1.00 8.92
C ASN A 9 10.11 1.79 7.97
N GLU A 10 10.71 2.32 6.90
CA GLU A 10 9.94 2.83 5.76
C GLU A 10 9.41 1.68 4.91
N LEU A 11 8.12 1.75 4.56
CA LEU A 11 7.49 0.83 3.64
C LEU A 11 8.06 1.06 2.24
N LYS A 12 8.62 0.01 1.63
CA LYS A 12 9.24 0.07 0.30
C LYS A 12 8.34 -0.62 -0.71
N ILE A 13 8.39 -0.14 -1.96
CA ILE A 13 7.66 -0.72 -3.08
C ILE A 13 8.63 -1.58 -3.89
N PHE A 14 8.26 -2.84 -4.09
CA PHE A 14 9.00 -3.78 -4.91
C PHE A 14 8.14 -4.26 -6.08
N GLN A 15 8.68 -4.21 -7.29
CA GLN A 15 8.12 -4.91 -8.44
C GLN A 15 8.89 -6.22 -8.65
N ILE A 16 8.15 -7.31 -8.76
CA ILE A 16 8.70 -8.65 -8.97
C ILE A 16 8.20 -9.17 -10.30
N PHE A 17 9.15 -9.51 -11.15
CA PHE A 17 8.91 -10.16 -12.43
C PHE A 17 9.15 -11.65 -12.25
N TYR A 18 8.18 -12.46 -12.67
CA TYR A 18 8.22 -13.91 -12.50
C TYR A 18 7.62 -14.62 -13.71
N THR A 19 8.03 -15.86 -13.90
CA THR A 19 7.43 -16.78 -14.86
C THR A 19 7.06 -18.08 -14.16
N ASN A 20 6.09 -18.80 -14.73
CA ASN A 20 5.86 -20.18 -14.36
C ASN A 20 6.90 -21.05 -15.07
N LEU A 21 7.45 -22.06 -14.38
CA LEU A 21 8.46 -22.95 -14.98
C LEU A 21 7.91 -23.74 -16.18
N HIS A 22 6.62 -24.06 -16.15
CA HIS A 22 5.94 -24.74 -17.26
C HIS A 22 5.61 -23.83 -18.45
N ASP A 23 5.55 -22.52 -18.23
CA ASP A 23 5.14 -21.54 -19.25
C ASP A 23 6.15 -20.38 -19.27
N ASN A 24 7.41 -20.74 -19.56
CA ASN A 24 8.55 -19.81 -19.60
C ASN A 24 8.40 -18.67 -20.64
N LYS A 25 7.31 -18.66 -21.42
CA LYS A 25 7.03 -17.63 -22.42
C LYS A 25 6.36 -16.40 -21.82
N LYS A 26 5.66 -16.52 -20.68
CA LYS A 26 4.87 -15.42 -20.10
C LYS A 26 5.52 -14.83 -18.84
N ILE A 27 6.07 -13.63 -18.98
CA ILE A 27 6.55 -12.83 -17.85
C ILE A 27 5.37 -12.09 -17.22
N ASN A 28 5.10 -12.40 -15.96
CA ASN A 28 4.11 -11.73 -15.14
C ASN A 28 4.78 -10.78 -14.14
N GLN A 29 4.02 -9.79 -13.69
CA GLN A 29 4.49 -8.77 -12.75
C GLN A 29 3.56 -8.70 -11.53
N ILE A 30 4.14 -8.56 -10.34
CA ILE A 30 3.41 -8.23 -9.12
C ILE A 30 4.11 -7.09 -8.37
N THR A 31 3.33 -6.17 -7.82
CA THR A 31 3.85 -5.10 -6.96
C THR A 31 3.56 -5.44 -5.51
N ILE A 32 4.59 -5.40 -4.66
CA ILE A 32 4.52 -5.76 -3.24
C ILE A 32 5.07 -4.61 -2.41
N TYR A 33 4.36 -4.31 -1.34
CA TYR A 33 4.74 -3.31 -0.35
C TYR A 33 5.28 -4.04 0.89
N SER A 34 6.51 -3.73 1.28
CA SER A 34 7.14 -4.38 2.43
C SER A 34 8.24 -3.52 3.03
N TYR A 35 8.45 -3.65 4.34
CA TYR A 35 9.55 -3.00 5.05
C TYR A 35 10.91 -3.64 4.73
N GLU A 36 10.90 -4.96 4.47
CA GLU A 36 12.09 -5.78 4.28
C GLU A 36 12.06 -6.59 2.98
N LYS A 37 13.25 -6.80 2.40
CA LYS A 37 13.41 -7.55 1.14
C LYS A 37 13.14 -9.05 1.31
N SER A 38 13.59 -9.64 2.42
CA SER A 38 13.40 -11.06 2.76
C SER A 38 11.92 -11.41 2.91
N SER A 39 11.21 -10.62 3.72
CA SER A 39 9.78 -10.74 4.00
C SER A 39 8.94 -10.60 2.72
N MET A 40 9.33 -9.67 1.83
CA MET A 40 8.69 -9.48 0.53
C MET A 40 8.73 -10.74 -0.35
N LEU A 41 9.89 -11.42 -0.45
CA LEU A 41 10.03 -12.61 -1.31
C LEU A 41 9.18 -13.78 -0.84
N ARG A 42 9.15 -14.02 0.48
CA ARG A 42 8.33 -15.06 1.09
C ARG A 42 6.85 -14.80 0.84
N PHE A 43 6.42 -13.55 1.01
CA PHE A 43 5.04 -13.15 0.74
C PHE A 43 4.68 -13.26 -0.74
N ALA A 44 5.58 -12.84 -1.64
CA ALA A 44 5.41 -12.94 -3.09
C ALA A 44 5.15 -14.37 -3.54
N LYS A 45 6.06 -15.29 -3.17
CA LYS A 45 5.95 -16.71 -3.54
C LYS A 45 4.63 -17.29 -3.06
N LYS A 46 4.24 -17.03 -1.81
CA LYS A 46 2.97 -17.49 -1.23
C LYS A 46 1.75 -16.94 -1.97
N LYS A 47 1.75 -15.66 -2.34
CA LYS A 47 0.62 -15.05 -3.07
C LYS A 47 0.53 -15.57 -4.50
N ILE A 48 1.64 -15.64 -5.22
CA ILE A 48 1.69 -16.16 -6.59
C ILE A 48 1.27 -17.63 -6.61
N SER A 49 1.75 -18.45 -5.68
CA SER A 49 1.38 -19.87 -5.62
C SER A 49 -0.11 -20.07 -5.36
N ASN A 50 -0.73 -19.20 -4.56
CA ASN A 50 -2.17 -19.25 -4.32
C ASN A 50 -2.99 -18.88 -5.56
N ILE A 51 -2.48 -17.98 -6.41
CA ILE A 51 -3.18 -17.54 -7.64
C ILE A 51 -3.12 -18.63 -8.71
N TYR A 52 -1.92 -19.17 -8.98
CA TYR A 52 -1.72 -20.12 -10.07
C TYR A 52 -1.90 -21.59 -9.66
N LYS A 53 -2.20 -21.85 -8.37
CA LYS A 53 -2.17 -23.19 -7.75
C LYS A 53 -0.88 -23.98 -8.03
N ASN A 54 0.19 -23.29 -8.44
CA ASN A 54 1.44 -23.89 -8.87
C ASN A 54 2.57 -23.45 -7.95
N LYS A 55 3.39 -24.41 -7.50
CA LYS A 55 4.52 -24.16 -6.59
C LYS A 55 5.81 -23.79 -7.34
N GLN A 56 5.86 -24.03 -8.65
CA GLN A 56 7.07 -23.90 -9.46
C GLN A 56 7.17 -22.51 -10.13
N ILE A 57 7.52 -21.51 -9.32
CA ILE A 57 7.66 -20.12 -9.75
C ILE A 57 9.13 -19.75 -9.87
N LYS A 58 9.55 -19.25 -11.04
CA LYS A 58 10.88 -18.68 -11.25
C LYS A 58 10.81 -17.16 -11.17
N ILE A 59 11.53 -16.58 -10.21
CA ILE A 59 11.68 -15.13 -10.11
C ILE A 59 12.77 -14.70 -11.09
N ILE A 60 12.45 -13.77 -11.98
CA ILE A 60 13.35 -13.26 -13.01
C ILE A 60 14.11 -12.05 -12.49
N LYS A 61 13.37 -11.06 -11.96
CA LYS A 61 13.93 -9.78 -11.52
C LYS A 61 13.11 -9.18 -10.39
N ILE A 62 13.80 -8.47 -9.50
CA ILE A 62 13.18 -7.66 -8.45
C ILE A 62 13.69 -6.24 -8.61
N LEU A 63 12.78 -5.29 -8.74
CA LEU A 63 13.07 -3.86 -8.79
C LEU A 63 12.52 -3.19 -7.54
N LYS A 64 13.35 -2.47 -6.80
CA LYS A 64 12.87 -1.54 -5.78
C LYS A 64 12.49 -0.24 -6.49
N LEU A 65 11.21 0.12 -6.44
CA LEU A 65 10.76 1.39 -6.99
C LEU A 65 11.10 2.50 -6.01
N LYS A 66 11.73 3.56 -6.53
CA LYS A 66 11.81 4.83 -5.83
C LYS A 66 10.47 5.52 -6.01
N THR A 67 9.84 5.90 -4.91
CA THR A 67 8.73 6.83 -4.97
C THR A 67 9.31 8.19 -5.31
N ARG A 68 8.86 8.79 -6.43
CA ARG A 68 9.12 10.20 -6.67
C ARG A 68 8.44 10.95 -5.52
N SER A 69 9.22 11.57 -4.63
CA SER A 69 8.65 12.49 -3.67
C SER A 69 8.05 13.63 -4.48
N LYS A 70 6.72 13.66 -4.54
CA LYS A 70 6.06 14.89 -4.95
C LYS A 70 6.12 15.77 -3.71
N TYR A 71 6.80 16.91 -3.79
CA TYR A 71 6.74 17.96 -2.75
C TYR A 71 5.35 18.61 -2.66
N ARG A 72 4.31 17.96 -3.21
CA ARG A 72 2.95 18.43 -3.30
C ARG A 72 2.05 17.34 -2.75
N LEU A 73 1.17 17.73 -1.83
CA LEU A 73 0.11 16.88 -1.31
C LEU A 73 -0.77 16.38 -2.46
N PHE A 74 -1.15 15.11 -2.41
CA PHE A 74 -2.16 14.55 -3.32
C PHE A 74 -3.06 13.57 -2.58
N THR A 75 -4.27 13.38 -3.09
CA THR A 75 -5.22 12.40 -2.56
C THR A 75 -5.00 11.05 -3.24
N VAL A 76 -4.90 9.99 -2.44
CA VAL A 76 -4.77 8.61 -2.91
C VAL A 76 -6.03 7.84 -2.57
N GLY A 77 -6.69 7.29 -3.58
CA GLY A 77 -7.73 6.29 -3.44
C GLY A 77 -7.13 4.88 -3.36
N LEU A 78 -7.44 4.16 -2.29
CA LEU A 78 -6.92 2.84 -1.94
C LEU A 78 -8.07 1.85 -1.80
N TRP A 79 -8.10 0.84 -2.68
CA TRP A 79 -9.00 -0.29 -2.57
C TRP A 79 -8.28 -1.41 -1.85
N VAL A 80 -8.79 -1.78 -0.69
CA VAL A 80 -8.11 -2.68 0.23
C VAL A 80 -9.03 -3.83 0.61
N PHE A 81 -8.40 -4.93 0.99
CA PHE A 81 -9.07 -6.07 1.58
C PHE A 81 -8.30 -6.52 2.81
N TYR A 82 -9.04 -6.91 3.85
CA TYR A 82 -8.46 -7.37 5.10
C TYR A 82 -9.40 -8.37 5.77
N LYS A 83 -8.86 -9.17 6.69
CA LYS A 83 -9.64 -10.17 7.42
C LYS A 83 -9.91 -9.71 8.83
N LEU A 84 -11.19 -9.64 9.18
CA LEU A 84 -11.68 -9.54 10.55
C LEU A 84 -11.87 -10.95 11.12
N LYS A 85 -12.12 -11.06 12.43
CA LYS A 85 -12.25 -12.36 13.13
C LYS A 85 -13.15 -13.35 12.39
N TYR A 86 -14.29 -12.87 11.88
CA TYR A 86 -15.32 -13.72 11.27
C TYR A 86 -15.56 -13.49 9.78
N ARG A 87 -14.95 -12.47 9.16
CA ARG A 87 -15.25 -12.13 7.76
C ARG A 87 -14.08 -11.49 7.02
N ASN A 88 -14.06 -11.71 5.71
CA ASN A 88 -13.20 -10.94 4.80
C ASN A 88 -13.94 -9.66 4.42
N THR A 89 -13.27 -8.52 4.54
CA THR A 89 -13.85 -7.20 4.25
C THR A 89 -13.11 -6.57 3.09
N LYS A 90 -13.83 -5.88 2.22
CA LYS A 90 -13.29 -5.03 1.16
C LYS A 90 -13.74 -3.61 1.44
N SER A 91 -12.80 -2.67 1.41
CA SER A 91 -13.07 -1.28 1.74
C SER A 91 -12.35 -0.36 0.76
N TYR A 92 -12.89 0.85 0.64
CA TYR A 92 -12.28 1.92 -0.11
C TYR A 92 -11.97 3.09 0.83
N PHE A 93 -10.72 3.56 0.76
CA PHE A 93 -10.23 4.67 1.56
C PHE A 93 -9.67 5.74 0.63
N GLU A 94 -9.78 6.99 1.07
CA GLU A 94 -9.11 8.13 0.46
C GLU A 94 -8.21 8.75 1.54
N ILE A 95 -6.96 9.08 1.21
CA ILE A 95 -6.01 9.71 2.14
C ILE A 95 -5.23 10.80 1.41
N ASN A 96 -5.03 11.94 2.07
CA ASN A 96 -4.10 12.96 1.64
C ASN A 96 -2.70 12.63 2.13
N ASP A 97 -1.74 12.48 1.22
CA ASP A 97 -0.35 12.23 1.58
C ASP A 97 0.59 12.83 0.52
N ILE A 98 1.86 12.95 0.87
CA ILE A 98 2.98 13.29 -0.02
C ILE A 98 3.55 12.03 -0.69
N ASN A 99 3.26 10.84 -0.16
CA ASN A 99 3.81 9.59 -0.67
C ASN A 99 2.86 8.40 -0.53
N ILE A 100 2.83 7.53 -1.53
CA ILE A 100 1.97 6.34 -1.54
C ILE A 100 2.28 5.36 -0.39
N PRO A 101 3.56 5.04 -0.06
CA PRO A 101 3.87 4.14 1.05
C PRO A 101 3.43 4.68 2.40
N ASN A 102 3.49 6.00 2.59
CA ASN A 102 2.98 6.65 3.79
C ASN A 102 1.46 6.50 3.86
N ALA A 103 0.75 6.78 2.76
CA ALA A 103 -0.70 6.58 2.70
C ALA A 103 -1.11 5.13 3.01
N ILE A 104 -0.35 4.15 2.50
CA ILE A 104 -0.57 2.74 2.82
C ILE A 104 -0.34 2.45 4.30
N ASN A 105 0.76 2.96 4.89
CA ASN A 105 1.04 2.80 6.32
C ASN A 105 -0.09 3.38 7.17
N GLN A 106 -0.57 4.58 6.84
CA GLN A 106 -1.68 5.22 7.54
C GLN A 106 -2.95 4.35 7.51
N ILE A 107 -3.31 3.76 6.35
CA ILE A 107 -4.46 2.84 6.27
C ILE A 107 -4.22 1.58 7.09
N ILE A 108 -3.03 0.98 7.02
CA ILE A 108 -2.74 -0.24 7.80
C ILE A 108 -2.92 0.05 9.29
N GLN A 109 -2.38 1.17 9.77
CA GLN A 109 -2.52 1.59 11.15
C GLN A 109 -3.98 1.87 11.52
N LEU A 110 -4.73 2.60 10.69
CA LEU A 110 -6.16 2.84 10.87
C LEU A 110 -6.95 1.52 10.96
N CYS A 111 -6.64 0.56 10.09
CA CYS A 111 -7.28 -0.75 10.10
C CYS A 111 -6.92 -1.59 11.33
N GLN A 112 -5.71 -1.44 11.85
CA GLN A 112 -5.29 -2.09 13.09
C GLN A 112 -5.94 -1.46 14.32
N SER A 113 -5.99 -0.14 14.39
CA SER A 113 -6.50 0.59 15.55
C SER A 113 -8.02 0.53 15.63
N TYR A 114 -8.70 0.87 14.54
CA TYR A 114 -10.15 1.04 14.53
C TYR A 114 -10.89 -0.28 14.25
N TYR A 115 -10.38 -1.09 13.32
CA TYR A 115 -11.03 -2.34 12.91
C TYR A 115 -10.39 -3.59 13.52
N HIS A 116 -9.33 -3.46 14.33
CA HIS A 116 -8.57 -4.58 14.90
C HIS A 116 -8.12 -5.63 13.86
N ALA A 117 -7.91 -5.19 12.61
CA ALA A 117 -7.48 -6.08 11.54
C ALA A 117 -5.99 -6.41 11.68
N LYS A 118 -5.62 -7.68 11.51
CA LYS A 118 -4.20 -8.08 11.50
C LYS A 118 -3.53 -7.57 10.23
N SER A 119 -2.41 -6.87 10.35
CA SER A 119 -1.61 -6.37 9.21
C SER A 119 -1.24 -7.46 8.20
N SER A 120 -0.99 -8.68 8.68
CA SER A 120 -0.67 -9.84 7.83
C SER A 120 -1.80 -10.28 6.89
N THR A 121 -3.03 -9.85 7.16
CA THR A 121 -4.22 -10.16 6.35
C THR A 121 -4.57 -9.05 5.37
N PHE A 122 -3.90 -7.90 5.49
CA PHE A 122 -4.13 -6.75 4.66
C PHE A 122 -3.59 -6.97 3.25
N GLY A 123 -4.32 -6.47 2.27
CA GLY A 123 -3.89 -6.44 0.89
C GLY A 123 -4.54 -5.28 0.14
N ILE A 124 -3.87 -4.88 -0.93
CA ILE A 124 -4.28 -3.75 -1.76
C ILE A 124 -4.60 -4.31 -3.13
N SER A 125 -5.81 -4.05 -3.62
CA SER A 125 -6.22 -4.46 -4.97
C SER A 125 -5.88 -3.37 -6.00
N LYS A 126 -6.04 -2.10 -5.63
CA LYS A 126 -5.81 -0.96 -6.53
C LYS A 126 -5.39 0.28 -5.75
N ILE A 127 -4.53 1.07 -6.37
CA ILE A 127 -4.14 2.41 -5.91
C ILE A 127 -4.38 3.38 -7.07
N LYS A 128 -4.97 4.53 -6.79
CA LYS A 128 -5.15 5.60 -7.77
C LYS A 128 -4.88 6.95 -7.12
N ILE A 129 -4.03 7.76 -7.73
CA ILE A 129 -3.94 9.19 -7.39
C ILE A 129 -5.18 9.87 -7.97
N LEU A 130 -5.95 10.54 -7.13
CA LEU A 130 -7.22 11.14 -7.50
C LEU A 130 -7.02 12.61 -7.88
N ASN A 131 -7.72 13.04 -8.94
CA ASN A 131 -7.94 14.47 -9.16
C ASN A 131 -9.06 14.94 -8.24
N TYR A 132 -9.08 16.24 -7.96
CA TYR A 132 -10.06 16.88 -7.07
C TYR A 132 -11.51 16.45 -7.34
N ASN A 133 -11.93 16.45 -8.61
CA ASN A 133 -13.30 16.10 -9.03
C ASN A 133 -13.69 14.64 -8.75
N PHE A 134 -12.74 13.77 -8.38
CA PHE A 134 -12.99 12.35 -8.08
C PHE A 134 -12.89 12.01 -6.59
N ILE A 135 -12.61 12.99 -5.73
CA ILE A 135 -12.58 12.82 -4.28
C ILE A 135 -14.03 12.70 -3.79
N ARG A 136 -14.31 11.65 -3.00
CA ARG A 136 -15.67 11.35 -2.52
C ARG A 136 -15.84 11.63 -1.03
N LYS A 137 -14.75 11.68 -0.26
CA LYS A 137 -14.80 11.87 1.19
C LYS A 137 -14.86 13.36 1.55
N SER A 138 -15.96 13.78 2.19
CA SER A 138 -16.17 15.15 2.66
C SER A 138 -15.05 15.62 3.60
N GLU A 139 -14.54 14.72 4.44
CA GLU A 139 -13.46 15.00 5.39
C GLU A 139 -12.14 15.33 4.69
N ILE A 140 -11.99 14.98 3.40
CA ILE A 140 -10.82 15.30 2.58
C ILE A 140 -11.08 16.58 1.79
N ILE A 141 -12.29 16.75 1.26
CA ILE A 141 -12.70 17.92 0.49
C ILE A 141 -12.57 19.20 1.32
N GLN A 142 -12.93 19.16 2.61
CA GLN A 142 -12.85 20.31 3.50
C GLN A 142 -11.43 20.92 3.62
N TYR A 143 -10.37 20.11 3.45
CA TYR A 143 -8.99 20.58 3.54
C TYR A 143 -8.47 21.19 2.23
N ASN A 144 -9.26 21.16 1.15
CA ASN A 144 -8.90 21.73 -0.15
C ASN A 144 -9.37 23.19 -0.33
N GLN A 145 -9.71 23.88 0.76
CA GLN A 145 -10.06 25.30 0.73
C GLN A 145 -8.80 26.17 0.51
N ASN A 146 -8.88 27.20 -0.33
CA ASN A 146 -7.74 28.08 -0.67
C ASN A 146 -7.11 28.75 0.55
N ILE A 147 -7.89 28.98 1.60
CA ILE A 147 -7.44 29.51 2.88
C ILE A 147 -8.03 28.61 3.96
N LEU A 148 -7.17 27.78 4.56
CA LEU A 148 -7.53 26.94 5.70
C LEU A 148 -6.81 27.48 6.93
N THR A 149 -7.55 28.10 7.84
CA THR A 149 -7.05 28.54 9.14
C THR A 149 -7.80 27.79 10.22
N LEU A 150 -7.08 26.94 10.97
CA LEU A 150 -7.65 26.20 12.09
C LEU A 150 -7.05 26.75 13.39
N PRO A 151 -7.86 27.26 14.33
CA PRO A 151 -7.36 27.59 15.66
C PRO A 151 -6.89 26.31 16.36
N LEU A 152 -5.73 26.37 17.01
CA LEU A 152 -5.23 25.30 17.86
C LEU A 152 -5.94 25.38 19.21
N PHE A 153 -6.94 24.53 19.42
CA PHE A 153 -7.51 24.33 20.75
C PHE A 153 -6.59 23.42 21.57
N ARG A 154 -6.34 23.80 22.82
CA ARG A 154 -5.56 23.02 23.79
C ARG A 154 -6.48 22.12 24.61
#